data_AF-A0A9E3V9T6-F1
#
_entry.id   AF-A0A9E3V9T6-F1
#
_cell.length_a   1.000
_cell.length_b   1.000
_cell.length_c   1.000
_cell.angle_alpha   90.00
_cell.angle_beta   90.00
_cell.angle_gamma   90.00
#
_symmetry.space_group_name_H-M   'P 1'
#
loop_
_entity.id
_entity.type
_entity.pdbx_description
1 polymer ?
#
loop_
_entity_poly.entity_id
_entity_poly.type
_entity_poly.pdbx_seq_one_letter_code
_entity_poly.pdbx_strand_id
1 'polypeptide(L)'
;MAEHGEKGVGARFLDSLQAHLAPVMKTNGFKKSGRCYFRVHEERCYDVIELRVTLYGSAEQSRFTCEVYQHDARKDDPQARHWTKFPTTGANVFSRNIGSYRPGGHQHWWDLDGGVDLEALTTELAALLEQQVIPSFGTWGAARKPFIVPAW
;
A
#
# COMPACT_ATOMS: atom_id res chain seq x y z
N MET A 1 -10.77 24.89 23.37
CA MET A 1 -11.07 23.44 23.48
C MET A 1 -11.10 22.90 22.07
N ALA A 2 -10.14 22.06 21.69
CA ALA A 2 -10.10 21.51 20.33
C ALA A 2 -11.14 20.40 20.24
N GLU A 3 -12.19 20.62 19.45
CA GLU A 3 -13.14 19.59 19.05
C GLU A 3 -12.35 18.44 18.44
N HIS A 4 -12.35 17.30 19.12
CA HIS A 4 -11.88 16.06 18.55
C HIS A 4 -12.86 15.70 17.43
N GLY A 5 -12.55 16.14 16.21
CA GLY A 5 -13.32 15.80 15.01
C GLY A 5 -13.51 14.29 14.98
N GLU A 6 -14.77 13.85 15.05
CA GLU A 6 -15.10 12.45 14.95
C GLU A 6 -14.49 11.90 13.66
N LYS A 7 -13.54 10.97 13.79
CA LYS A 7 -13.07 10.20 12.65
C LYS A 7 -14.28 9.53 12.01
N GLY A 8 -14.58 9.85 10.75
CA GLY A 8 -15.63 9.21 9.98
C GLY A 8 -15.43 7.69 9.93
N VAL A 9 -16.51 6.93 9.74
CA VAL A 9 -16.51 5.46 9.81
C VAL A 9 -15.43 4.80 8.95
N GLY A 10 -15.16 5.32 7.75
CA GLY A 10 -14.07 4.82 6.90
C GLY A 10 -12.68 4.88 7.55
N ALA A 11 -12.39 5.93 8.32
CA ALA A 11 -11.12 6.07 9.01
C ALA A 11 -10.99 5.10 10.19
N ARG A 12 -12.10 4.81 10.90
CA ARG A 12 -12.14 3.81 11.97
C ARG A 12 -11.98 2.40 11.41
N PHE A 13 -12.69 2.08 10.31
CA PHE A 13 -12.55 0.79 9.64
C PHE A 13 -11.13 0.52 9.16
N LEU A 14 -10.49 1.48 8.50
CA LEU A 14 -9.09 1.30 8.11
C LEU A 14 -8.14 1.20 9.30
N ASP A 15 -8.40 1.89 10.42
CA ASP A 15 -7.60 1.72 11.64
C ASP A 15 -7.68 0.25 12.12
N SER A 16 -8.89 -0.34 12.12
CA SER A 16 -9.09 -1.75 12.46
C SER A 16 -8.46 -2.70 11.44
N LEU A 17 -8.70 -2.49 10.15
CA LEU A 17 -8.09 -3.29 9.08
C LEU A 17 -6.55 -3.29 9.17
N GLN A 18 -5.96 -2.12 9.42
CA GLN A 18 -4.51 -2.01 9.61
C GLN A 18 -4.03 -2.73 10.88
N ALA A 19 -4.83 -2.81 11.93
CA ALA A 19 -4.47 -3.56 13.13
C ALA A 19 -4.41 -5.07 12.82
N HIS A 20 -5.36 -5.59 12.03
CA HIS A 20 -5.37 -6.99 11.61
C HIS A 20 -4.29 -7.33 10.57
N LEU A 21 -3.96 -6.41 9.66
CA LEU A 21 -2.87 -6.60 8.69
C LEU A 21 -1.47 -6.43 9.30
N ALA A 22 -1.34 -5.73 10.43
CA ALA A 22 -0.03 -5.41 11.01
C ALA A 22 0.86 -6.64 11.30
N PRO A 23 0.35 -7.77 11.85
CA PRO A 23 1.16 -8.97 12.06
C PRO A 23 1.74 -9.53 10.76
N VAL A 24 0.93 -9.67 9.71
CA VAL A 24 1.34 -10.14 8.38
C VAL A 24 2.44 -9.24 7.81
N MET A 25 2.21 -7.92 7.83
CA MET A 25 3.17 -6.95 7.33
C MET A 25 4.49 -6.98 8.12
N LYS A 26 4.42 -7.11 9.45
CA LYS A 26 5.58 -7.21 10.32
C LYS A 26 6.41 -8.47 10.05
N THR A 27 5.77 -9.63 9.87
CA THR A 27 6.43 -10.89 9.51
C THR A 27 7.21 -10.77 8.20
N ASN A 28 6.71 -9.96 7.27
CA ASN A 28 7.34 -9.69 5.98
C ASN A 28 8.35 -8.52 6.00
N GLY A 29 8.69 -8.00 7.18
CA GLY A 29 9.71 -6.96 7.36
C GLY A 29 9.24 -5.53 7.10
N PHE A 30 7.93 -5.30 6.95
CA PHE A 30 7.37 -3.96 6.79
C PHE A 30 7.19 -3.26 8.15
N LYS A 31 7.37 -1.93 8.12
CA LYS A 31 7.08 -1.00 9.20
C LYS A 31 5.85 -0.17 8.82
N LYS A 32 5.01 0.19 9.81
CA LYS A 32 3.82 1.03 9.58
C LYS A 32 4.18 2.52 9.68
N SER A 33 3.63 3.34 8.78
CA SER A 33 3.59 4.81 8.90
C SER A 33 2.28 5.35 8.33
N GLY A 34 1.40 5.86 9.19
CA GLY A 34 0.07 6.32 8.79
C GLY A 34 -0.74 5.21 8.11
N ARG A 35 -1.21 5.48 6.89
CA ARG A 35 -1.95 4.52 6.04
C ARG A 35 -1.05 3.60 5.20
N CYS A 36 0.26 3.67 5.41
CA CYS A 36 1.23 2.92 4.62
C CYS A 36 1.98 1.89 5.46
N TYR A 37 2.41 0.84 4.79
CA TYR A 37 3.43 -0.08 5.22
C TYR A 37 4.62 0.06 4.29
N PHE A 38 5.82 0.15 4.84
CA PHE A 38 7.03 0.28 4.04
C PHE A 38 8.13 -0.62 4.56
N ARG A 39 8.94 -1.14 3.66
CA ARG A 39 10.16 -1.88 3.96
C ARG A 39 11.31 -1.20 3.22
N VAL A 40 12.44 -1.05 3.91
CA VAL A 40 13.65 -0.43 3.37
C VAL A 40 14.63 -1.53 3.03
N HIS A 41 15.13 -1.50 1.80
CA HIS A 41 16.22 -2.33 1.29
C HIS A 41 17.50 -1.51 1.20
N GLU A 42 18.54 -2.08 0.58
CA GLU A 42 19.84 -1.44 0.33
C GLU A 42 19.75 0.08 0.12
N GLU A 43 20.55 0.80 0.91
CA GLU A 43 20.75 2.26 0.94
C GLU A 43 19.69 3.10 0.20
N ARG A 44 18.42 3.01 0.62
CA ARG A 44 17.29 3.89 0.23
C ARG A 44 16.42 3.38 -0.93
N CYS A 45 16.31 2.08 -1.06
CA CYS A 45 15.28 1.45 -1.88
C CYS A 45 14.08 1.07 -1.02
N TYR A 46 12.86 1.43 -1.41
CA TYR A 46 11.66 1.24 -0.59
C TYR A 46 10.61 0.42 -1.32
N ASP A 47 10.08 -0.59 -0.66
CA ASP A 47 8.80 -1.20 -1.01
C ASP A 47 7.72 -0.52 -0.15
N VAL A 48 6.62 -0.10 -0.76
CA VAL A 48 5.54 0.62 -0.08
C VAL A 48 4.19 0.02 -0.49
N ILE A 49 3.33 -0.19 0.51
CA ILE A 49 1.93 -0.58 0.35
C ILE A 49 1.08 0.46 1.07
N GLU A 50 0.19 1.14 0.37
CA GLU A 50 -0.64 2.23 0.88
C GLU A 50 -2.12 1.86 0.79
N LEU A 51 -2.85 1.99 1.91
CA LEU A 51 -4.31 1.91 1.92
C LEU A 51 -4.89 3.31 1.72
N ARG A 52 -5.37 3.61 0.51
CA ARG A 52 -5.87 4.94 0.14
C ARG A 52 -7.40 4.98 0.18
N VAL A 53 -7.93 5.81 1.07
CA VAL A 53 -9.38 6.08 1.18
C VAL A 53 -9.80 7.09 0.12
N THR A 54 -11.02 6.96 -0.40
CA THR A 54 -11.65 8.02 -1.20
C THR A 54 -11.88 9.27 -0.37
N LEU A 55 -11.70 10.43 -0.99
CA LEU A 55 -12.11 11.71 -0.40
C LEU A 55 -13.64 11.85 -0.29
N TYR A 56 -14.40 11.09 -1.08
CA TYR A 56 -15.87 11.18 -1.17
C TYR A 56 -16.63 10.18 -0.28
N GLY A 57 -16.05 9.76 0.85
CA GLY A 57 -16.74 8.94 1.83
C GLY A 57 -17.69 9.75 2.72
N SER A 58 -18.77 9.13 3.19
CA SER A 58 -19.60 9.68 4.25
C SER A 58 -19.15 9.17 5.63
N ALA A 59 -19.82 9.64 6.68
CA ALA A 59 -19.64 9.10 8.01
C ALA A 59 -20.17 7.68 8.17
N GLU A 60 -20.84 7.09 7.18
CA GLU A 60 -21.44 5.73 7.25
C GLU A 60 -20.84 4.77 6.22
N GLN A 61 -20.32 5.31 5.11
CA GLN A 61 -19.80 4.55 4.00
C GLN A 61 -18.50 5.17 3.49
N SER A 62 -17.53 4.33 3.20
CA SER A 62 -16.29 4.77 2.58
C SER A 62 -15.79 3.72 1.60
N ARG A 63 -14.83 4.10 0.75
CA ARG A 63 -14.16 3.18 -0.15
C ARG A 63 -12.67 3.32 0.01
N PHE A 64 -11.95 2.23 -0.19
CA PHE A 64 -10.49 2.31 -0.28
C PHE A 64 -9.94 1.46 -1.43
N THR A 65 -8.73 1.83 -1.80
CA THR A 65 -7.83 1.09 -2.70
C THR A 65 -6.58 0.72 -1.92
N CYS A 66 -5.88 -0.30 -2.41
CA CYS A 66 -4.54 -0.61 -1.93
C CYS A 66 -3.57 -0.41 -3.09
N GLU A 67 -2.64 0.52 -2.91
CA GLU A 67 -1.64 0.90 -3.89
C GLU A 67 -0.28 0.35 -3.47
N VAL A 68 0.52 -0.05 -4.46
CA VAL A 68 1.79 -0.75 -4.28
C VAL A 68 2.85 0.02 -5.06
N TYR A 69 3.90 0.44 -4.38
CA TYR A 69 4.98 1.24 -4.96
C TYR A 69 6.35 0.65 -4.65
N GLN A 70 7.27 0.82 -5.58
CA GLN A 70 8.69 0.58 -5.35
C GLN A 70 9.46 1.84 -5.73
N HIS A 71 10.23 2.40 -4.78
CA HIS A 71 10.96 3.66 -4.94
C HIS A 71 12.47 3.45 -4.84
N ASP A 72 13.23 4.00 -5.78
CA ASP A 72 14.70 4.05 -5.71
C ASP A 72 15.15 5.48 -5.43
N ALA A 73 15.23 5.83 -4.14
CA ALA A 73 15.54 7.19 -3.74
C ALA A 73 17.01 7.58 -3.99
N ARG A 74 17.86 6.63 -4.41
CA ARG A 74 19.26 6.91 -4.79
C ARG A 74 19.34 7.72 -6.09
N LYS A 75 18.35 7.57 -6.98
CA LYS A 75 18.38 8.19 -8.31
C LYS A 75 17.90 9.64 -8.30
N ASP A 76 17.01 9.98 -7.37
CA ASP A 76 16.20 11.19 -7.50
C ASP A 76 16.33 12.19 -6.35
N ASP A 77 16.84 11.80 -5.16
CA ASP A 77 16.85 12.72 -4.01
C ASP A 77 18.14 12.66 -3.15
N PRO A 78 19.00 13.70 -3.19
CA PRO A 78 20.15 13.81 -2.28
C PRO A 78 19.76 13.94 -0.79
N GLN A 79 18.53 14.33 -0.48
CA GLN A 79 17.97 14.40 0.88
C GLN A 79 17.38 13.07 1.37
N ALA A 80 17.30 12.04 0.54
CA ALA A 80 16.74 10.73 0.92
C ALA A 80 17.38 10.13 2.19
N ARG A 81 18.64 10.47 2.48
CA ARG A 81 19.37 10.07 3.70
C ARG A 81 18.75 10.58 5.01
N HIS A 82 17.89 11.60 4.95
CA HIS A 82 17.24 12.22 6.11
C HIS A 82 15.78 11.78 6.27
N TRP A 83 15.28 10.92 5.39
CA TRP A 83 13.90 10.49 5.47
C TRP A 83 13.69 9.52 6.63
N THR A 84 12.90 9.97 7.60
CA THR A 84 12.41 9.16 8.73
C THR A 84 11.18 8.32 8.36
N LYS A 85 10.68 8.49 7.13
CA LYS A 85 9.56 7.78 6.49
C LYS A 85 9.93 7.40 5.06
N PHE A 86 9.03 6.73 4.34
CA PHE A 86 9.23 6.43 2.91
C PHE A 86 9.08 7.71 2.04
N PRO A 87 9.70 7.76 0.85
CA PRO A 87 9.47 8.81 -0.15
C PRO A 87 7.98 9.07 -0.40
N THR A 88 7.50 10.30 -0.19
CA THR A 88 6.17 10.71 -0.67
C THR A 88 6.22 11.36 -2.06
N THR A 89 7.43 11.64 -2.55
CA THR A 89 7.73 12.34 -3.80
C THR A 89 9.00 11.75 -4.41
N GLY A 90 9.02 11.53 -5.72
CA GLY A 90 10.16 10.93 -6.46
C GLY A 90 9.68 10.00 -7.57
N ALA A 91 10.58 9.52 -8.45
CA ALA A 91 10.17 8.60 -9.50
C ALA A 91 9.94 7.20 -8.90
N ASN A 92 8.71 6.71 -9.05
CA ASN A 92 8.39 5.34 -8.71
C ASN A 92 9.02 4.44 -9.77
N VAL A 93 9.91 3.56 -9.34
CA VAL A 93 10.46 2.50 -10.19
C VAL A 93 9.39 1.45 -10.51
N PHE A 94 8.33 1.41 -9.70
CA PHE A 94 7.15 0.59 -9.89
C PHE A 94 5.96 1.23 -9.18
N SER A 95 4.78 1.21 -9.82
CA SER A 95 3.53 1.66 -9.22
C SER A 95 2.40 0.81 -9.77
N ARG A 96 1.64 0.15 -8.89
CA ARG A 96 0.47 -0.66 -9.26
C ARG A 96 -0.61 -0.59 -8.20
N ASN A 97 -1.87 -0.57 -8.62
CA ASN A 97 -2.98 -0.89 -7.74
C ASN A 97 -3.01 -2.40 -7.50
N ILE A 98 -3.38 -2.82 -6.29
CA ILE A 98 -3.45 -4.24 -5.93
C ILE A 98 -4.47 -5.02 -6.79
N GLY A 99 -5.48 -4.35 -7.34
CA GLY A 99 -6.45 -4.92 -8.26
C GLY A 99 -5.80 -5.44 -9.56
N SER A 100 -4.62 -4.93 -9.92
CA SER A 100 -3.85 -5.45 -11.05
C SER A 100 -3.34 -6.89 -10.86
N TYR A 101 -3.35 -7.42 -9.63
CA TYR A 101 -3.04 -8.82 -9.31
C TYR A 101 -4.29 -9.71 -9.31
N ARG A 102 -5.50 -9.14 -9.47
CA ARG A 102 -6.73 -9.91 -9.59
C ARG A 102 -6.99 -10.28 -11.05
N PRO A 103 -7.74 -11.37 -11.31
CA PRO A 103 -8.27 -11.65 -12.65
C PRO A 103 -9.01 -10.41 -13.20
N GLY A 104 -8.64 -9.96 -14.39
CA GLY A 104 -9.18 -8.75 -15.03
C GLY A 104 -8.28 -7.51 -14.89
N GLY A 105 -7.34 -7.47 -13.94
CA GLY A 105 -6.27 -6.47 -13.89
C GLY A 105 -6.70 -5.01 -13.68
N HIS A 106 -7.97 -4.76 -13.34
CA HIS A 106 -8.52 -3.42 -13.14
C HIS A 106 -8.32 -2.93 -11.70
N GLN A 107 -8.41 -1.61 -11.51
CA GLN A 107 -8.41 -1.02 -10.18
C GLN A 107 -9.55 -1.62 -9.35
N HIS A 108 -9.23 -2.10 -8.15
CA HIS A 108 -10.21 -2.69 -7.26
C HIS A 108 -10.49 -1.76 -6.08
N TRP A 109 -11.77 -1.51 -5.85
CA TRP A 109 -12.29 -0.71 -4.75
C TRP A 109 -13.02 -1.63 -3.78
N TRP A 110 -12.69 -1.50 -2.50
CA TRP A 110 -13.44 -2.14 -1.42
C TRP A 110 -14.37 -1.12 -0.79
N ASP A 111 -15.65 -1.51 -0.69
CA ASP A 111 -16.64 -0.79 0.09
C ASP A 111 -16.44 -1.08 1.59
N LEU A 112 -16.49 -0.03 2.41
CA LEU A 112 -16.44 -0.08 3.86
C LEU A 112 -17.74 0.51 4.39
N ASP A 113 -18.63 -0.36 4.87
CA ASP A 113 -19.88 -0.01 5.53
C ASP A 113 -20.08 -0.87 6.79
N GLY A 114 -21.19 -0.67 7.49
CA GLY A 114 -21.51 -1.40 8.73
C GLY A 114 -21.72 -2.92 8.55
N GLY A 115 -21.84 -3.41 7.32
CA GLY A 115 -22.03 -4.83 7.01
C GLY A 115 -20.75 -5.56 6.60
N VAL A 116 -19.61 -4.87 6.52
CA VAL A 116 -18.36 -5.48 6.05
C VAL A 116 -17.86 -6.52 7.06
N ASP A 117 -17.62 -7.74 6.58
CA ASP A 117 -16.89 -8.76 7.34
C ASP A 117 -15.40 -8.43 7.30
N LEU A 118 -14.91 -7.78 8.36
CA LEU A 118 -13.53 -7.32 8.44
C LEU A 118 -12.53 -8.48 8.49
N GLU A 119 -12.91 -9.62 9.06
CA GLU A 119 -12.04 -10.79 9.16
C GLU A 119 -11.87 -11.45 7.80
N ALA A 120 -12.98 -11.64 7.07
CA ALA A 120 -12.95 -12.14 5.70
C ALA A 120 -12.15 -11.21 4.78
N LEU A 121 -12.39 -9.89 4.85
CA LEU A 121 -11.66 -8.89 4.07
C LEU A 121 -10.16 -8.91 4.40
N THR A 122 -9.80 -9.02 5.68
CA THR A 122 -8.39 -9.08 6.07
C THR A 122 -7.73 -10.35 5.56
N THR A 123 -8.41 -11.49 5.63
CA THR A 123 -7.91 -12.77 5.13
C THR A 123 -7.67 -12.71 3.62
N GLU A 124 -8.61 -12.15 2.85
CA GLU A 124 -8.47 -11.93 1.42
C GLU A 124 -7.26 -11.04 1.10
N LEU A 125 -7.15 -9.89 1.78
CA LEU A 125 -6.06 -8.94 1.55
C LEU A 125 -4.71 -9.53 1.96
N ALA A 126 -4.62 -10.21 3.10
CA ALA A 126 -3.39 -10.84 3.56
C ALA A 126 -2.90 -11.88 2.54
N ALA A 127 -3.80 -12.76 2.07
CA ALA A 127 -3.47 -13.75 1.05
C ALA A 127 -2.96 -13.09 -0.24
N LEU A 128 -3.63 -12.03 -0.73
CA LEU A 128 -3.21 -11.32 -1.93
C LEU A 128 -1.85 -10.64 -1.74
N LEU A 129 -1.63 -10.04 -0.57
CA LEU A 129 -0.37 -9.38 -0.22
C LEU A 129 0.79 -10.39 -0.16
N GLU A 130 0.62 -11.50 0.54
CA GLU A 130 1.69 -12.49 0.75
C GLU A 130 1.99 -13.30 -0.51
N GLN A 131 0.96 -13.69 -1.26
CA GLN A 131 1.14 -14.61 -2.40
C GLN A 131 1.52 -13.89 -3.68
N GLN A 132 1.10 -12.63 -3.85
CA GLN A 132 1.24 -11.93 -5.13
C GLN A 132 2.01 -10.61 -5.00
N VAL A 133 1.61 -9.74 -4.07
CA VAL A 133 2.19 -8.39 -4.00
C VAL A 133 3.62 -8.41 -3.48
N ILE A 134 3.87 -9.02 -2.32
CA ILE A 134 5.18 -9.04 -1.68
C ILE A 134 6.22 -9.74 -2.57
N PRO A 135 5.93 -10.89 -3.21
CA PRO A 135 6.85 -11.52 -4.15
C PRO A 135 7.06 -10.72 -5.45
N SER A 136 6.12 -9.85 -5.83
CA SER A 136 6.25 -9.04 -7.05
C SER A 136 7.23 -7.87 -6.92
N PHE A 137 7.58 -7.48 -5.69
CA PHE A 137 8.65 -6.51 -5.49
C PHE A 137 9.95 -7.09 -6.07
N GLY A 138 10.44 -6.46 -7.12
CA GLY A 138 11.63 -6.93 -7.82
C GLY A 138 12.87 -6.92 -6.93
N THR A 139 13.86 -7.75 -7.27
CA THR A 139 15.16 -7.72 -6.61
C THR A 139 15.91 -6.44 -6.97
N TRP A 140 16.34 -5.72 -5.94
CA TRP A 140 17.22 -4.58 -6.10
C TRP A 140 18.58 -5.05 -6.63
N GLY A 141 19.05 -4.47 -7.73
CA GLY A 141 20.36 -4.79 -8.32
C GLY A 141 20.39 -5.83 -9.45
N ALA A 142 19.29 -6.54 -9.73
CA ALA A 142 19.20 -7.28 -10.99
C ALA A 142 18.96 -6.27 -12.13
N ALA A 143 19.80 -6.30 -13.16
CA ALA A 143 19.52 -5.58 -14.40
C ALA A 143 18.11 -5.98 -14.84
N ARG A 144 17.13 -5.08 -14.66
CA ARG A 144 15.79 -5.28 -15.16
C ARG A 144 15.95 -5.44 -16.67
N LYS A 145 15.84 -6.67 -17.18
CA LYS A 145 15.54 -6.85 -18.60
C LYS A 145 14.35 -5.92 -18.86
N PRO A 146 14.42 -5.01 -19.85
CA PRO A 146 13.23 -4.28 -20.24
C PRO A 146 12.16 -5.34 -20.45
N PHE A 147 11.08 -5.27 -19.68
CA PHE A 147 9.89 -6.00 -20.04
C PHE A 147 9.48 -5.39 -21.37
N ILE A 148 9.84 -6.09 -22.46
CA ILE A 148 9.32 -5.84 -23.78
C ILE A 148 7.82 -5.99 -23.62
N VAL A 149 7.13 -4.85 -23.54
CA VAL A 149 5.71 -4.79 -23.80
C VAL A 149 5.60 -5.01 -25.31
N PRO A 150 4.93 -6.07 -25.81
CA PRO A 150 4.64 -6.15 -27.24
C PRO A 150 3.86 -4.91 -27.65
N ALA A 151 4.25 -4.37 -28.79
CA ALA A 151 3.59 -3.31 -29.51
C ALA A 151 2.11 -3.64 -29.75
N TRP A 152 1.27 -2.62 -29.55
CA TRP A 152 -0.06 -2.35 -30.11
C TRP A 152 -0.82 -3.54 -30.75
#